data_AF-A0A6I1KB24-F1
#
_entry.id   AF-A0A6I1KB24-F1
#
_cell.length_a   1.000
_cell.length_b   1.000
_cell.length_c   1.000
_cell.angle_alpha   90.00
_cell.angle_beta   90.00
_cell.angle_gamma   90.00
#
_symmetry.space_group_name_H-M   'P 1'
#
loop_
_entity.id
_entity.type
_entity.pdbx_description
1 polymer ?
#
loop_
_entity_poly.entity_id
_entity_poly.type
_entity_poly.pdbx_seq_one_letter_code
_entity_poly.pdbx_strand_id
1 'polypeptide(L)'
;MSDEIFDVVDDRDRVIGKQTRREVHRRGLKHRAVHVLVFNERGEVYLQKRSFKKDTFPGAWDSSASGHLDSGETYDACAVREAREEIGLFLHRTPKRLFKIEACPQTGQEFVWVYRTESNGPFRLNLDELECGAFFKADHINRWMAERPRDFADAFRLVWKYLFHPPPPKPKTVAKPAKTAGKSKPKAAAKPAKAAKSKSAGPKPARRGTRIKSRKTAKARPVARKPGRKPVAKARKPRRR
;
A
#
# COMPACT_ATOMS: atom_id res chain seq x y z
N MET A 1 -10.02 -3.41 11.69
CA MET A 1 -9.13 -2.68 10.78
C MET A 1 -9.78 -2.74 9.42
N SER A 2 -10.00 -1.60 8.78
CA SER A 2 -10.51 -1.57 7.41
C SER A 2 -9.52 -2.32 6.53
N ASP A 3 -10.01 -3.22 5.67
CA ASP A 3 -9.13 -3.89 4.71
C ASP A 3 -8.60 -2.84 3.71
N GLU A 4 -7.30 -2.50 3.79
CA GLU A 4 -6.62 -1.68 2.78
C GLU A 4 -6.87 -2.26 1.38
N ILE A 5 -7.23 -1.41 0.41
CA ILE A 5 -7.51 -1.83 -0.97
C ILE A 5 -6.41 -1.28 -1.86
N PHE A 6 -5.74 -2.18 -2.60
CA PHE A 6 -4.71 -1.84 -3.57
C PHE A 6 -5.23 -1.97 -4.99
N ASP A 7 -4.64 -1.19 -5.89
CA ASP A 7 -4.76 -1.44 -7.33
C ASP A 7 -3.90 -2.68 -7.70
N VAL A 8 -4.53 -3.63 -8.41
CA VAL A 8 -3.83 -4.74 -9.06
C VAL A 8 -3.40 -4.30 -10.45
N VAL A 9 -2.16 -4.55 -10.80
CA VAL A 9 -1.56 -4.09 -12.07
C VAL A 9 -1.05 -5.25 -12.93
N ASP A 10 -0.89 -4.98 -14.23
CA ASP A 10 -0.25 -5.89 -15.17
C ASP A 10 1.29 -5.73 -15.22
N ASP A 11 1.95 -6.48 -16.09
CA ASP A 11 3.40 -6.42 -16.33
C ASP A 11 3.93 -5.07 -16.84
N ARG A 12 3.03 -4.16 -17.22
CA ARG A 12 3.35 -2.81 -17.69
C ARG A 12 2.93 -1.74 -16.70
N ASP A 13 2.65 -2.13 -15.47
CA ASP A 13 2.18 -1.25 -14.40
C ASP A 13 0.87 -0.51 -14.76
N ARG A 14 -0.04 -1.17 -15.49
CA ARG A 14 -1.38 -0.65 -15.78
C ARG A 14 -2.38 -1.28 -14.84
N VAL A 15 -3.27 -0.48 -14.25
CA VAL A 15 -4.32 -0.97 -13.36
C VAL A 15 -5.29 -1.86 -14.13
N ILE A 16 -5.51 -3.07 -13.63
CA ILE A 16 -6.43 -4.07 -14.20
C ILE A 16 -7.52 -4.49 -13.22
N GLY A 17 -7.47 -4.04 -11.96
CA GLY A 17 -8.46 -4.35 -10.95
C GLY A 17 -8.07 -3.80 -9.58
N LYS A 18 -8.81 -4.22 -8.56
CA LYS A 18 -8.58 -3.85 -7.15
C LYS A 18 -8.77 -5.06 -6.26
N GLN A 19 -7.97 -5.16 -5.20
CA GLN A 19 -8.15 -6.16 -4.16
C GLN A 19 -7.67 -5.61 -2.81
N THR A 20 -8.25 -6.12 -1.73
CA THR A 20 -7.69 -6.05 -0.39
C THR A 20 -6.23 -6.52 -0.34
N ARG A 21 -5.41 -5.84 0.48
CA ARG A 21 -4.01 -6.19 0.78
C ARG A 21 -3.80 -7.68 1.00
N ARG A 22 -4.67 -8.28 1.83
CA ARG A 22 -4.61 -9.71 2.17
C ARG A 22 -4.64 -10.60 0.93
N GLU A 23 -5.55 -10.34 -0.01
CA GLU A 23 -5.64 -11.17 -1.21
C GLU A 23 -4.54 -10.87 -2.23
N VAL A 24 -4.07 -9.62 -2.31
CA VAL A 24 -2.93 -9.25 -3.15
C VAL A 24 -1.70 -10.07 -2.72
N HIS A 25 -1.37 -10.06 -1.43
CA HIS A 25 -0.24 -10.83 -0.91
C HIS A 25 -0.47 -12.34 -1.00
N ARG A 26 -1.68 -12.83 -0.65
CA ARG A 26 -2.01 -14.27 -0.69
C ARG A 26 -1.89 -14.86 -2.09
N ARG A 27 -2.27 -14.11 -3.12
CA ARG A 27 -2.26 -14.58 -4.52
C ARG A 27 -1.01 -14.15 -5.29
N GLY A 28 -0.11 -13.38 -4.67
CA GLY A 28 1.07 -12.83 -5.35
C GLY A 28 0.71 -11.90 -6.52
N LEU A 29 -0.36 -11.12 -6.38
CA LEU A 29 -0.78 -10.19 -7.43
C LEU A 29 0.18 -9.01 -7.51
N LYS A 30 0.47 -8.57 -8.74
CA LYS A 30 1.29 -7.39 -8.94
C LYS A 30 0.57 -6.15 -8.48
N HIS A 31 1.27 -5.34 -7.71
CA HIS A 31 0.76 -4.11 -7.12
C HIS A 31 1.91 -3.10 -7.02
N ARG A 32 1.69 -1.98 -6.33
CA ARG A 32 2.61 -0.84 -6.32
C ARG A 32 3.03 -0.47 -4.91
N ALA A 33 4.29 -0.08 -4.77
CA ALA A 33 4.84 0.43 -3.54
C ALA A 33 5.84 1.58 -3.78
N VAL A 34 6.25 2.24 -2.72
CA VAL A 34 7.31 3.26 -2.72
C VAL A 34 8.38 2.93 -1.69
N HIS A 35 9.59 3.39 -1.97
CA HIS A 35 10.67 3.46 -0.98
C HIS A 35 11.23 4.88 -0.96
N VAL A 36 11.34 5.47 0.23
CA VAL A 36 11.92 6.80 0.43
C VAL A 36 13.24 6.66 1.18
N LEU A 37 14.30 7.25 0.63
CA LEU A 37 15.62 7.36 1.26
C LEU A 37 15.85 8.79 1.72
N VAL A 38 15.99 8.97 3.03
CA VAL A 38 16.28 10.24 3.69
C VAL A 38 17.76 10.30 4.01
N PHE A 39 18.43 11.33 3.49
CA PHE A 39 19.84 11.60 3.74
C PHE A 39 19.97 12.79 4.70
N ASN A 40 20.90 12.71 5.65
CA ASN A 40 21.26 13.88 6.45
C ASN A 40 22.35 14.72 5.76
N GLU A 41 22.69 15.86 6.36
CA GLU A 41 23.73 16.77 5.86
C GLU A 41 25.14 16.15 5.84
N ARG A 42 25.36 15.04 6.57
CA ARG A 42 26.62 14.27 6.57
C ARG A 42 26.65 13.20 5.48
N GLY A 43 25.60 13.10 4.65
CA GLY A 43 25.48 12.07 3.62
C GLY A 43 25.15 10.67 4.16
N GLU A 44 24.74 10.55 5.41
CA GLU A 44 24.29 9.28 6.01
C GLU A 44 22.82 9.04 5.67
N VAL A 45 22.43 7.77 5.54
CA VAL A 45 21.06 7.35 5.20
C VAL A 45 20.32 6.93 6.45
N TYR A 46 19.12 7.45 6.65
CA TYR A 46 18.23 6.99 7.72
C TYR A 46 17.65 5.63 7.34
N LEU A 47 17.86 4.61 8.14
CA LEU A 47 17.17 3.33 7.99
C LEU A 47 16.19 3.14 9.14
N GLN A 48 15.08 2.47 8.87
CA GLN A 48 14.11 2.08 9.89
C GLN A 48 14.20 0.59 10.16
N LYS A 49 14.00 0.18 11.41
CA LYS A 49 13.86 -1.21 11.80
C LYS A 49 12.38 -1.52 11.94
N ARG A 50 11.88 -2.43 11.11
CA ARG A 50 10.47 -2.82 11.06
C ARG A 50 10.03 -3.40 12.40
N SER A 51 8.84 -3.05 12.85
CA SER A 51 8.21 -3.63 14.04
C SER A 51 8.05 -5.14 13.88
N PHE A 52 8.15 -5.86 15.00
CA PHE A 52 7.85 -7.30 15.02
C PHE A 52 6.37 -7.62 14.76
N LYS A 53 5.49 -6.61 14.75
CA LYS A 53 4.07 -6.75 14.41
C LYS A 53 3.81 -6.86 12.90
N LYS A 54 4.79 -6.53 12.04
CA LYS A 54 4.62 -6.54 10.59
C LYS A 54 4.43 -7.96 10.06
N ASP A 55 3.57 -8.08 9.05
CA ASP A 55 3.29 -9.34 8.33
C ASP A 55 4.48 -9.83 7.50
N THR A 56 5.35 -8.89 7.10
CA THR A 56 6.47 -9.09 6.20
C THR A 56 7.75 -8.52 6.79
N PHE A 57 8.80 -9.33 6.81
CA PHE A 57 10.14 -9.00 7.33
C PHE A 57 10.14 -8.36 8.74
N PRO A 58 9.48 -8.96 9.75
CA PRO A 58 9.47 -8.41 11.11
C PRO A 58 10.89 -8.29 11.68
N GLY A 59 11.23 -7.13 12.24
CA GLY A 59 12.55 -6.87 12.84
C GLY A 59 13.68 -6.58 11.85
N ALA A 60 13.43 -6.61 10.54
CA ALA A 60 14.43 -6.29 9.52
C ALA A 60 14.61 -4.77 9.35
N TRP A 61 15.80 -4.37 8.91
CA TRP A 61 16.09 -3.00 8.49
C TRP A 61 15.63 -2.74 7.06
N ASP A 62 15.08 -1.56 6.84
CA ASP A 62 14.46 -1.15 5.58
C ASP A 62 14.81 0.32 5.24
N SER A 63 14.28 0.80 4.11
CA SER A 63 14.35 2.20 3.69
C SER A 63 13.79 3.14 4.75
N SER A 64 14.10 4.43 4.65
CA SER A 64 13.69 5.42 5.66
C SER A 64 12.17 5.46 5.85
N ALA A 65 11.41 5.27 4.78
CA ALA A 65 9.98 4.95 4.81
C ALA A 65 9.64 4.09 3.58
N SER A 66 8.66 3.20 3.69
CA SER A 66 8.26 2.31 2.60
C SER A 66 6.82 1.83 2.80
N GLY A 67 6.02 1.84 1.73
CA GLY A 67 4.66 1.34 1.84
C GLY A 67 3.94 1.22 0.52
N HIS A 68 2.70 0.75 0.62
CA HIS A 68 1.86 0.40 -0.52
C HIS A 68 1.03 1.60 -0.96
N LEU A 69 0.74 1.67 -2.26
CA LEU A 69 -0.21 2.66 -2.76
C LEU A 69 -1.64 2.20 -2.44
N ASP A 70 -2.44 3.10 -1.88
CA ASP A 70 -3.89 2.93 -1.83
C ASP A 70 -4.47 2.92 -3.26
N SER A 71 -5.63 2.29 -3.46
CA SER A 71 -6.27 2.24 -4.77
C SER A 71 -6.55 3.67 -5.29
N GLY A 72 -6.04 3.98 -6.49
CA GLY A 72 -6.15 5.32 -7.08
C GLY A 72 -5.12 6.34 -6.57
N GLU A 73 -4.28 5.98 -5.61
CA GLU A 73 -3.18 6.82 -5.14
C GLU A 73 -2.05 6.88 -6.20
N THR A 74 -1.35 8.02 -6.26
CA THR A 74 -0.15 8.14 -7.09
C THR A 74 1.09 7.79 -6.28
N TYR A 75 2.16 7.35 -6.93
CA TYR A 75 3.43 7.09 -6.24
C TYR A 75 3.95 8.30 -5.46
N ASP A 76 3.79 9.51 -6.01
CA ASP A 76 4.28 10.73 -5.37
C ASP A 76 3.49 11.07 -4.11
N ALA A 77 2.17 10.86 -4.13
CA ALA A 77 1.31 11.04 -2.97
C ALA A 77 1.63 10.00 -1.88
N CYS A 78 1.78 8.74 -2.27
CA CYS A 78 2.16 7.65 -1.38
C CYS A 78 3.51 7.92 -0.70
N ALA A 79 4.54 8.34 -1.45
CA ALA A 79 5.85 8.66 -0.87
C ALA A 79 5.80 9.76 0.19
N VAL A 80 4.94 10.78 0.00
CA VAL A 80 4.74 11.85 0.99
C VAL A 80 3.95 11.35 2.19
N ARG A 81 2.91 10.54 1.96
CA ARG A 81 2.07 9.95 3.02
C ARG A 81 2.89 9.01 3.91
N GLU A 82 3.59 8.04 3.34
CA GLU A 82 4.37 7.03 4.07
C GLU A 82 5.50 7.67 4.89
N ALA A 83 6.21 8.66 4.33
CA ALA A 83 7.23 9.40 5.08
C ALA A 83 6.65 10.10 6.32
N ARG A 84 5.41 10.57 6.23
CA ARG A 84 4.71 11.19 7.36
C ARG A 84 4.18 10.15 8.34
N GLU A 85 3.59 9.07 7.86
CA GLU A 85 2.93 8.05 8.68
C GLU A 85 3.93 7.18 9.46
N GLU A 86 5.04 6.77 8.84
CA GLU A 86 6.00 5.86 9.47
C GLU A 86 7.01 6.61 10.36
N ILE A 87 7.65 7.65 9.82
CA ILE A 87 8.76 8.35 10.50
C ILE A 87 8.43 9.77 10.95
N GLY A 88 7.20 10.24 10.72
CA GLY A 88 6.77 11.58 11.14
C GLY A 88 7.41 12.71 10.34
N LEU A 89 8.03 12.43 9.19
CA LEU A 89 8.73 13.42 8.38
C LEU A 89 7.72 14.18 7.50
N PHE A 90 7.58 15.48 7.73
CA PHE A 90 6.72 16.33 6.91
C PHE A 90 7.46 16.79 5.65
N LEU A 91 7.02 16.30 4.48
CA LEU A 91 7.56 16.71 3.19
C LEU A 91 6.62 17.77 2.56
N HIS A 92 7.12 19.00 2.41
CA HIS A 92 6.36 20.09 1.78
C HIS A 92 6.24 19.94 0.25
N ARG A 93 7.05 19.06 -0.35
CA ARG A 93 7.11 18.80 -1.78
C ARG A 93 7.32 17.31 -2.00
N THR A 94 6.95 16.84 -3.18
CA THR A 94 7.28 15.48 -3.62
C THR A 94 8.79 15.26 -3.56
N PRO A 95 9.27 14.18 -2.92
CA PRO A 95 10.69 13.86 -2.91
C PRO A 95 11.19 13.53 -4.33
N LYS A 96 12.50 13.62 -4.56
CA LYS A 96 13.08 13.41 -5.89
C LYS A 96 12.98 11.93 -6.28
N ARG A 97 12.32 11.60 -7.38
CA ARG A 97 12.37 10.25 -7.97
C ARG A 97 13.79 9.92 -8.42
N LEU A 98 14.29 8.75 -8.04
CA LEU A 98 15.59 8.24 -8.48
C LEU A 98 15.43 7.26 -9.64
N PHE A 99 14.75 6.14 -9.39
CA PHE A 99 14.54 5.07 -10.36
C PHE A 99 13.34 4.22 -9.96
N LYS A 100 12.91 3.37 -10.89
CA LYS A 100 11.82 2.42 -10.69
C LYS A 100 12.34 0.98 -10.78
N ILE A 101 11.88 0.14 -9.86
CA ILE A 101 12.12 -1.31 -9.84
C ILE A 101 10.84 -2.00 -10.34
N GLU A 102 11.02 -2.97 -11.23
CA GLU A 102 9.93 -3.79 -11.75
C GLU A 102 9.46 -4.82 -10.71
N ALA A 103 8.18 -5.18 -10.78
CA ALA A 103 7.63 -6.25 -9.95
C ALA A 103 8.37 -7.57 -10.15
N CYS A 104 8.92 -8.10 -9.05
CA CYS A 104 9.59 -9.39 -8.99
C CYS A 104 9.39 -10.04 -7.61
N PRO A 105 9.72 -11.33 -7.43
CA PRO A 105 9.57 -11.99 -6.14
C PRO A 105 10.30 -11.28 -4.98
N GLN A 106 11.47 -10.69 -5.24
CA GLN A 106 12.25 -9.96 -4.23
C GLN A 106 11.59 -8.67 -3.77
N THR A 107 10.73 -8.06 -4.60
CA THR A 107 9.90 -6.91 -4.21
C THR A 107 8.50 -7.36 -3.75
N GLY A 108 8.25 -8.64 -3.52
CA GLY A 108 6.90 -9.11 -3.18
C GLY A 108 5.88 -8.92 -4.32
N GLN A 109 6.34 -8.92 -5.58
CA GLN A 109 5.57 -8.58 -6.78
C GLN A 109 5.17 -7.10 -6.88
N GLU A 110 5.93 -6.21 -6.26
CA GLU A 110 5.66 -4.77 -6.27
C GLU A 110 6.46 -4.04 -7.36
N PHE A 111 5.77 -3.18 -8.12
CA PHE A 111 6.44 -2.09 -8.83
C PHE A 111 6.79 -0.98 -7.84
N VAL A 112 8.08 -0.70 -7.70
CA VAL A 112 8.59 0.21 -6.67
C VAL A 112 9.19 1.46 -7.30
N TRP A 113 8.67 2.63 -6.96
CA TRP A 113 9.41 3.88 -7.17
C TRP A 113 10.29 4.19 -5.96
N VAL A 114 11.56 4.48 -6.22
CA VAL A 114 12.54 4.88 -5.20
C VAL A 114 12.72 6.39 -5.23
N TYR A 115 12.66 7.00 -4.06
CA TYR A 115 12.72 8.43 -3.85
C TYR A 115 13.90 8.82 -2.96
N ARG A 116 14.39 10.04 -3.15
CA ARG A 116 15.40 10.68 -2.29
C ARG A 116 14.86 11.99 -1.73
N THR A 117 15.16 12.22 -0.46
CA THR A 117 15.01 13.52 0.20
C THR A 117 16.15 13.75 1.19
N GLU A 118 16.25 14.97 1.69
CA GLU A 118 17.23 15.37 2.70
C GLU A 118 16.52 15.90 3.94
N SER A 119 16.93 15.44 5.13
CA SER A 119 16.42 15.91 6.42
C SER A 119 17.31 15.40 7.56
N ASN A 120 17.52 16.25 8.58
CA ASN A 120 18.10 15.84 9.87
C ASN A 120 17.03 15.42 10.90
N GLY A 121 15.75 15.41 10.51
CA GLY A 121 14.60 15.24 11.39
C GLY A 121 13.93 16.58 11.75
N PRO A 122 13.14 16.65 12.85
CA PRO A 122 12.93 15.57 13.81
C PRO A 122 12.12 14.40 13.21
N PHE A 123 12.41 13.18 13.68
CA PHE A 123 11.60 12.00 13.37
C PHE A 123 10.70 11.68 14.56
N ARG A 124 9.45 11.34 14.26
CA ARG A 124 8.47 10.87 15.24
C ARG A 124 7.94 9.55 14.74
N LEU A 125 8.58 8.47 15.20
CA LEU A 125 8.32 7.13 14.70
C LEU A 125 6.96 6.63 15.16
N ASN A 126 6.24 6.00 14.24
CA ASN A 126 5.06 5.22 14.56
C ASN A 126 5.49 3.85 15.07
N LEU A 127 5.33 3.61 16.37
CA LEU A 127 5.76 2.37 17.04
C LEU A 127 4.87 1.15 16.75
N ASP A 128 3.74 1.34 16.07
CA ASP A 128 3.00 0.20 15.52
C ASP A 128 3.68 -0.34 14.25
N GLU A 129 4.35 0.53 13.50
CA GLU A 129 5.05 0.21 12.26
C GLU A 129 6.53 -0.14 12.49
N LEU A 130 7.18 0.54 13.44
CA LEU A 130 8.63 0.55 13.59
C LEU A 130 9.08 0.25 15.02
N GLU A 131 10.23 -0.40 15.16
CA GLU A 131 10.90 -0.58 16.45
C GLU A 131 11.81 0.62 16.77
N CYS A 132 12.63 1.02 15.80
CA CYS A 132 13.56 2.14 15.91
C CYS A 132 14.02 2.62 14.53
N GLY A 133 14.86 3.64 14.48
CA GLY A 133 15.58 4.02 13.26
C GLY A 133 16.82 4.85 13.59
N ALA A 134 17.75 4.89 12.65
CA ALA A 134 19.04 5.56 12.82
C ALA A 134 19.69 5.92 11.48
N PHE A 135 20.59 6.90 11.52
CA PHE A 135 21.45 7.24 10.39
C PHE A 135 22.67 6.32 10.33
N PHE A 136 22.99 5.86 9.12
CA PHE A 136 24.17 5.03 8.86
C PHE A 136 24.94 5.55 7.65
N LYS A 137 26.27 5.43 7.71
CA LYS A 137 27.14 5.66 6.55
C LYS A 137 26.93 4.57 5.52
N ALA A 138 26.99 4.92 4.23
CA ALA A 138 26.85 3.96 3.14
C ALA A 138 27.83 2.77 3.25
N ASP A 139 29.10 3.03 3.60
CA ASP A 139 30.11 1.98 3.76
C ASP A 139 29.82 1.03 4.93
N HIS A 140 29.13 1.52 5.97
CA HIS A 140 28.68 0.67 7.06
C HIS A 140 27.56 -0.25 6.57
N ILE A 141 26.56 0.28 5.86
CA ILE A 141 25.47 -0.51 5.28
C ILE A 141 26.04 -1.55 4.30
N ASN A 142 27.01 -1.17 3.46
CA ASN A 142 27.65 -2.08 2.50
C ASN A 142 28.29 -3.29 3.19
N ARG A 143 29.10 -3.06 4.23
CA ARG A 143 29.74 -4.15 5.00
C ARG A 143 28.71 -5.00 5.74
N TRP A 144 27.77 -4.33 6.42
CA TRP A 144 26.73 -5.02 7.17
C TRP A 144 25.86 -5.90 6.27
N MET A 145 25.47 -5.42 5.10
CA MET A 145 24.68 -6.18 4.14
C MET A 145 25.47 -7.34 3.51
N ALA A 146 26.79 -7.21 3.34
CA ALA A 146 27.66 -8.28 2.86
C ALA A 146 27.79 -9.41 3.90
N GLU A 147 27.94 -9.07 5.18
CA GLU A 147 28.12 -10.02 6.28
C GLU A 147 26.80 -10.66 6.73
N ARG A 148 25.73 -9.86 6.83
CA ARG A 148 24.44 -10.23 7.41
C ARG A 148 23.27 -9.73 6.55
N PRO A 149 23.13 -10.22 5.31
CA PRO A 149 22.08 -9.75 4.39
C PRO A 149 20.67 -9.95 4.94
N ARG A 150 20.43 -10.97 5.78
CA ARG A 150 19.11 -11.27 6.36
C ARG A 150 18.66 -10.28 7.43
N ASP A 151 19.53 -9.39 7.89
CA ASP A 151 19.13 -8.29 8.78
C ASP A 151 18.30 -7.23 8.03
N PHE A 152 18.24 -7.28 6.70
CA PHE A 152 17.56 -6.32 5.85
C PHE A 152 16.37 -6.92 5.11
N ALA A 153 15.34 -6.12 4.87
CA ALA A 153 14.22 -6.49 4.01
C ALA A 153 14.70 -6.75 2.56
N ASP A 154 14.10 -7.74 1.90
CA ASP A 154 14.54 -8.18 0.57
C ASP A 154 14.45 -7.07 -0.48
N ALA A 155 13.35 -6.30 -0.47
CA ALA A 155 13.16 -5.16 -1.35
C ALA A 155 14.24 -4.09 -1.12
N PHE A 156 14.59 -3.82 0.14
CA PHE A 156 15.65 -2.85 0.47
C PHE A 156 17.01 -3.28 -0.07
N ARG A 157 17.36 -4.57 0.00
CA ARG A 157 18.62 -5.07 -0.59
C ARG A 157 18.71 -4.76 -2.09
N LEU A 158 17.59 -4.86 -2.79
CA LEU A 158 17.50 -4.52 -4.21
C LEU A 158 17.57 -3.00 -4.45
N VAL A 159 16.87 -2.21 -3.65
CA VAL A 159 16.94 -0.73 -3.66
C VAL A 159 18.39 -0.27 -3.45
N TRP A 160 19.07 -0.80 -2.45
CA TRP A 160 20.44 -0.44 -2.09
C TRP A 160 21.41 -0.78 -3.20
N LYS A 161 21.31 -1.98 -3.78
CA LYS A 161 22.11 -2.38 -4.95
C LYS A 161 21.93 -1.41 -6.12
N TYR A 162 20.69 -1.03 -6.43
CA TYR A 162 20.38 -0.17 -7.57
C TYR A 162 20.66 1.31 -7.35
N LEU A 163 20.85 1.73 -6.10
CA LEU A 163 21.32 3.07 -5.79
C LEU A 163 22.73 3.33 -6.34
N PHE A 164 23.59 2.31 -6.35
CA PHE A 164 24.96 2.39 -6.87
C PHE A 164 25.12 1.78 -8.27
N HIS A 165 24.24 0.85 -8.64
CA HIS A 165 24.26 0.17 -9.93
C HIS A 165 22.86 0.18 -10.54
N PRO A 166 22.45 1.28 -11.22
CA PRO A 166 21.09 1.44 -11.73
C PRO A 166 20.63 0.23 -12.56
N PRO A 167 19.35 -0.15 -12.48
CA PRO A 167 18.85 -1.28 -13.27
C PRO A 167 19.02 -0.98 -14.77
N PRO A 168 19.32 -2.02 -15.58
CA PRO A 168 19.47 -1.83 -17.01
C PRO A 168 18.19 -1.23 -17.61
N PRO A 169 18.30 -0.33 -18.60
CA PRO A 169 17.14 0.23 -19.27
C PRO A 169 16.34 -0.89 -19.94
N LYS A 170 15.01 -0.80 -19.89
CA LYS A 170 14.15 -1.79 -20.56
C LYS A 170 14.50 -1.87 -22.04
N PRO A 171 14.59 -3.08 -22.62
CA PRO A 171 14.55 -3.20 -24.07
C PRO A 171 13.25 -2.58 -24.57
N LYS A 172 13.34 -1.68 -25.56
CA LYS A 172 12.16 -1.08 -26.19
C LYS A 172 11.30 -2.21 -26.74
N THR A 173 10.10 -2.41 -26.18
CA THR A 173 9.12 -3.32 -26.75
C THR A 173 8.68 -2.73 -28.08
N VAL A 174 9.19 -3.29 -29.18
CA VAL A 174 8.67 -2.99 -30.51
C VAL A 174 7.23 -3.50 -30.51
N ALA A 175 6.27 -2.57 -30.56
CA ALA A 175 4.88 -2.92 -30.71
C ALA A 175 4.73 -3.72 -32.01
N LYS A 176 4.37 -5.02 -31.91
CA LYS A 176 3.94 -5.77 -33.08
C LYS A 176 2.75 -5.02 -33.69
N PRO A 177 2.74 -4.76 -35.01
CA PRO A 177 1.62 -4.09 -35.65
C PRO A 177 0.34 -4.88 -35.38
N ALA A 178 -0.70 -4.17 -34.94
CA ALA A 178 -2.03 -4.75 -34.82
C ALA A 178 -2.43 -5.32 -36.20
N LYS A 179 -2.78 -6.61 -36.24
CA LYS A 179 -3.39 -7.21 -37.43
C LYS A 179 -4.66 -6.43 -37.74
N THR A 180 -4.65 -5.65 -38.81
CA THR A 180 -5.82 -4.95 -39.35
C THR A 180 -6.93 -5.96 -39.62
N ALA A 181 -8.08 -5.77 -38.97
CA ALA A 181 -9.31 -6.45 -39.31
C ALA A 181 -9.64 -6.20 -40.79
N GLY A 182 -9.79 -7.28 -41.55
CA GLY A 182 -10.20 -7.21 -42.95
C GLY A 182 -11.56 -6.52 -43.09
N LYS A 183 -11.58 -5.48 -43.92
CA LYS A 183 -12.80 -4.76 -44.32
C LYS A 183 -13.76 -5.73 -45.01
N SER A 184 -14.98 -5.78 -44.52
CA SER A 184 -16.15 -6.38 -45.17
C SER A 184 -16.44 -5.68 -46.51
N LYS A 185 -16.59 -6.47 -47.58
CA LYS A 185 -17.12 -6.02 -48.89
C LYS A 185 -18.66 -6.01 -48.88
N PRO A 186 -19.34 -5.12 -49.63
CA PRO A 186 -20.80 -5.04 -49.65
C PRO A 186 -21.46 -6.02 -50.62
N LYS A 187 -22.76 -6.23 -50.35
CA LYS A 187 -23.77 -7.17 -50.86
C LYS A 187 -23.88 -7.38 -52.37
N ALA A 188 -24.33 -8.59 -52.73
CA ALA A 188 -25.20 -8.85 -53.89
C ALA A 188 -26.60 -9.27 -53.42
N ALA A 189 -27.63 -8.80 -54.13
CA ALA A 189 -29.05 -8.96 -53.81
C ALA A 189 -29.66 -10.24 -54.43
N ALA A 190 -30.63 -10.85 -53.76
CA ALA A 190 -31.63 -11.73 -54.36
C ALA A 190 -32.96 -11.67 -53.59
N LYS A 191 -34.04 -11.90 -54.34
CA LYS A 191 -35.45 -11.52 -54.18
C LYS A 191 -36.29 -12.38 -53.18
N PRO A 192 -37.59 -12.06 -52.93
CA PRO A 192 -38.28 -12.27 -51.66
C PRO A 192 -39.10 -13.57 -51.57
N ALA A 193 -39.42 -14.00 -50.34
CA ALA A 193 -40.44 -15.00 -50.08
C ALA A 193 -41.32 -14.64 -48.85
N LYS A 194 -42.59 -14.38 -49.19
CA LYS A 194 -43.87 -14.70 -48.52
C LYS A 194 -44.08 -14.50 -47.01
N ALA A 195 -45.26 -13.93 -46.75
CA ALA A 195 -45.86 -13.54 -45.49
C ALA A 195 -46.33 -14.70 -44.59
N ALA A 196 -46.39 -14.44 -43.29
CA ALA A 196 -47.43 -14.97 -42.40
C ALA A 196 -47.72 -13.97 -41.27
N LYS A 197 -49.01 -13.70 -41.07
CA LYS A 197 -49.62 -12.81 -40.06
C LYS A 197 -49.87 -13.55 -38.73
N SER A 198 -49.70 -12.87 -37.61
CA SER A 198 -50.57 -12.89 -36.42
C SER A 198 -50.08 -11.78 -35.46
N LYS A 199 -50.84 -10.72 -35.14
CA LYS A 199 -51.93 -10.59 -34.12
C LYS A 199 -51.53 -11.28 -32.79
N SER A 200 -51.53 -10.68 -31.59
CA SER A 200 -52.28 -9.54 -31.05
C SER A 200 -51.89 -9.26 -29.58
N ALA A 201 -52.24 -8.04 -29.12
CA ALA A 201 -52.73 -7.67 -27.79
C ALA A 201 -51.79 -7.56 -26.56
N GLY A 202 -51.69 -6.34 -26.01
CA GLY A 202 -51.62 -6.11 -24.56
C GLY A 202 -53.01 -6.26 -23.91
N PRO A 203 -53.16 -6.20 -22.56
CA PRO A 203 -52.94 -4.96 -21.79
C PRO A 203 -52.36 -5.14 -20.34
N LYS A 204 -52.12 -3.98 -19.70
CA LYS A 204 -51.71 -3.67 -18.30
C LYS A 204 -52.75 -4.14 -17.21
N PRO A 205 -52.70 -3.68 -15.94
CA PRO A 205 -51.72 -3.82 -14.83
C PRO A 205 -52.38 -4.33 -13.51
N ALA A 206 -51.60 -4.37 -12.41
CA ALA A 206 -51.91 -3.78 -11.08
C ALA A 206 -51.87 -4.67 -9.82
N ARG A 207 -51.48 -3.96 -8.73
CA ARG A 207 -51.82 -4.13 -7.29
C ARG A 207 -51.05 -5.19 -6.49
N ARG A 208 -50.86 -5.08 -5.17
CA ARG A 208 -50.86 -4.03 -4.12
C ARG A 208 -50.77 -4.82 -2.80
N GLY A 209 -50.05 -4.32 -1.79
CA GLY A 209 -50.23 -4.73 -0.39
C GLY A 209 -48.95 -5.25 0.27
N THR A 210 -48.66 -4.99 1.54
CA THR A 210 -49.34 -4.16 2.54
C THR A 210 -48.35 -3.83 3.65
N ARG A 211 -48.51 -2.64 4.23
CA ARG A 211 -47.80 -2.04 5.36
C ARG A 211 -48.42 -2.52 6.67
N ILE A 212 -47.64 -3.02 7.64
CA ILE A 212 -48.03 -3.14 9.07
C ILE A 212 -46.78 -2.82 9.91
N LYS A 213 -46.65 -1.57 10.38
CA LYS A 213 -46.94 -1.03 11.73
C LYS A 213 -45.92 -1.38 12.82
N SER A 214 -45.13 -0.35 13.11
CA SER A 214 -44.55 0.05 14.39
C SER A 214 -45.38 -0.27 15.65
N ARG A 215 -44.71 -0.67 16.73
CA ARG A 215 -45.06 -0.32 18.12
C ARG A 215 -43.79 0.04 18.91
N LYS A 216 -43.75 1.30 19.36
CA LYS A 216 -42.96 1.80 20.50
C LYS A 216 -43.73 1.50 21.79
N THR A 217 -43.00 1.26 22.89
CA THR A 217 -43.13 1.78 24.28
C THR A 217 -42.61 0.73 25.28
N ALA A 218 -42.10 1.00 26.48
CA ALA A 218 -41.39 2.10 27.12
C ALA A 218 -41.09 1.65 28.57
N LYS A 219 -39.93 2.05 29.14
CA LYS A 219 -39.60 2.18 30.59
C LYS A 219 -39.51 0.86 31.42
N ALA A 220 -38.70 0.69 32.46
CA ALA A 220 -38.04 1.62 33.39
C ALA A 220 -36.76 1.01 34.03
N ARG A 221 -35.84 1.90 34.46
CA ARG A 221 -34.78 1.77 35.51
C ARG A 221 -35.42 1.70 36.93
N PRO A 222 -34.70 1.73 38.09
CA PRO A 222 -33.25 1.81 38.42
C PRO A 222 -32.76 0.87 39.56
N VAL A 223 -31.45 0.76 39.85
CA VAL A 223 -30.89 0.72 41.24
C VAL A 223 -29.45 1.30 41.26
N ALA A 224 -29.17 2.07 42.32
CA ALA A 224 -28.00 2.90 42.61
C ALA A 224 -26.82 2.14 43.31
N ARG A 225 -25.56 2.44 42.95
CA ARG A 225 -24.45 3.09 43.71
C ARG A 225 -23.91 2.47 45.03
N LYS A 226 -22.62 2.03 44.94
CA LYS A 226 -21.39 2.34 45.75
C LYS A 226 -21.39 1.97 47.27
N PRO A 227 -20.24 1.98 48.03
CA PRO A 227 -18.86 2.50 47.75
C PRO A 227 -17.64 1.65 48.24
N GLY A 228 -16.45 2.00 47.72
CA GLY A 228 -15.23 2.35 48.50
C GLY A 228 -14.35 1.26 49.14
N ARG A 229 -13.03 1.27 48.80
CA ARG A 229 -11.91 1.10 49.77
C ARG A 229 -10.54 1.43 49.14
N LYS A 230 -9.89 2.46 49.70
CA LYS A 230 -8.43 2.68 49.90
C LYS A 230 -8.32 3.21 51.36
N PRO A 231 -7.15 3.30 52.04
CA PRO A 231 -5.76 3.08 51.63
C PRO A 231 -4.93 2.23 52.64
N VAL A 232 -3.66 1.92 52.33
CA VAL A 232 -2.62 1.68 53.36
C VAL A 232 -1.31 2.31 52.90
N ALA A 233 -0.60 2.95 53.83
CA ALA A 233 0.60 3.75 53.60
C ALA A 233 1.79 3.29 54.48
N LYS A 234 2.99 3.63 53.98
CA LYS A 234 4.27 3.92 54.66
C LYS A 234 5.17 2.77 55.17
N ALA A 235 6.41 2.80 54.68
CA ALA A 235 7.60 2.75 55.55
C ALA A 235 8.77 3.54 54.93
N ARG A 236 9.45 4.32 55.77
CA ARG A 236 10.63 5.18 55.52
C ARG A 236 11.93 4.42 55.82
N LYS A 237 13.05 4.87 55.22
CA LYS A 237 14.38 5.26 55.82
C LYS A 237 15.55 4.91 54.88
N PRO A 238 16.79 5.41 55.10
CA PRO A 238 17.21 6.74 55.56
C PRO A 238 18.32 7.36 54.66
N ARG A 239 18.56 8.67 54.83
CA ARG A 239 19.78 9.35 54.36
C ARG A 239 21.00 8.90 55.17
N ARG A 240 22.15 8.75 54.52
CA ARG A 240 23.48 8.82 55.16
C ARG A 240 24.34 9.86 54.45
N ARG A 241 24.84 10.77 55.31
CA ARG A 241 26.01 11.66 55.28
C ARG A 241 26.51 12.17 53.93
#